data_AF-A0A960D323-F1
#
_entry.id   AF-A0A960D323-F1
#
_cell.length_a   1.000
_cell.length_b   1.000
_cell.length_c   1.000
_cell.angle_alpha   90.00
_cell.angle_beta   90.00
_cell.angle_gamma   90.00
#
_symmetry.space_group_name_H-M   'P 1'
#
loop_
_entity.id
_entity.type
_entity.pdbx_description
1 polymer ?
#
loop_
_entity_poly.entity_id
_entity_poly.type
_entity_poly.pdbx_seq_one_letter_code
_entity_poly.pdbx_strand_id
1 'polypeptide(L)'
;GPEAAALTGDDADEMRIVAAGARADLGHLDQALAVLSNPPPDPARTGSTAARLMYAYADTLLALDRTAEALQWFIRSAAADLDGVTDAEDRVGDLTPT
;
A
#
# COMPACT_ATOMS: atom_id res chain seq x y z
N GLY A 1 -16.26 -0.41 18.87
CA GLY A 1 -17.13 -1.44 19.48
C GLY A 1 -16.62 -2.83 19.12
N PRO A 2 -17.26 -3.91 19.57
CA PRO A 2 -16.84 -5.29 19.27
C PRO A 2 -16.73 -5.58 17.76
N GLU A 3 -17.45 -4.85 16.91
CA GLU A 3 -17.32 -4.93 15.44
C GLU A 3 -15.97 -4.45 14.90
N ALA A 4 -15.28 -3.53 15.58
CA ALA A 4 -13.92 -3.11 15.19
C ALA A 4 -12.86 -4.19 15.50
N ALA A 5 -13.18 -5.16 16.37
CA ALA A 5 -12.28 -6.24 16.76
C ALA A 5 -12.42 -7.50 15.88
N ALA A 6 -13.36 -7.52 14.93
CA ALA A 6 -13.69 -8.69 14.11
C ALA A 6 -13.33 -8.53 12.62
N LEU A 7 -12.63 -7.46 12.24
CA LEU A 7 -12.21 -7.28 10.86
C LEU A 7 -11.08 -8.27 10.55
N THR A 8 -11.24 -9.05 9.49
CA THR A 8 -10.27 -10.04 9.02
C THR A 8 -10.15 -9.94 7.51
N GLY A 9 -9.02 -10.38 6.96
CA GLY A 9 -8.80 -10.34 5.51
C GLY A 9 -8.94 -8.93 4.96
N ASP A 10 -9.71 -8.78 3.88
CA ASP A 10 -9.84 -7.53 3.14
C ASP A 10 -10.37 -6.37 3.98
N ASP A 11 -11.37 -6.57 4.84
CA ASP A 11 -11.92 -5.50 5.67
C ASP A 11 -10.88 -4.92 6.65
N ALA A 12 -9.98 -5.78 7.16
CA ALA A 12 -8.87 -5.33 7.99
C ALA A 12 -7.85 -4.55 7.17
N ASP A 13 -7.58 -4.98 5.94
CA ASP A 13 -6.66 -4.30 5.02
C ASP A 13 -7.18 -2.91 4.62
N GLU A 14 -8.48 -2.79 4.35
CA GLU A 14 -9.13 -1.51 4.10
C GLU A 14 -8.97 -0.55 5.27
N MET A 15 -9.19 -1.01 6.50
CA MET A 15 -8.99 -0.16 7.67
C MET A 15 -7.54 0.25 7.84
N ARG A 16 -6.57 -0.60 7.49
CA ARG A 16 -5.15 -0.24 7.51
C ARG A 16 -4.83 0.83 6.46
N ILE A 17 -5.35 0.69 5.24
CA ILE A 17 -5.21 1.69 4.17
C ILE A 17 -5.76 3.04 4.64
N VAL A 18 -7.01 3.06 5.13
CA VAL A 18 -7.66 4.30 5.62
C VAL A 18 -6.89 4.93 6.77
N ALA A 19 -6.46 4.12 7.75
CA ALA A 19 -5.74 4.61 8.92
C ALA A 19 -4.33 5.12 8.57
N ALA A 20 -3.67 4.52 7.59
CA ALA A 20 -2.38 4.99 7.09
C ALA A 20 -2.53 6.30 6.29
N GLY A 21 -3.53 6.39 5.40
CA GLY A 21 -3.83 7.62 4.65
C GLY A 21 -4.04 8.81 5.58
N ALA A 22 -4.88 8.66 6.61
CA ALA A 22 -5.13 9.72 7.59
C ALA A 22 -3.85 10.18 8.34
N ARG A 23 -2.86 9.31 8.51
CA ARG A 23 -1.56 9.67 9.11
C ARG A 23 -0.66 10.38 8.11
N ALA A 24 -0.62 9.89 6.86
CA ALA A 24 0.14 10.51 5.79
C ALA A 24 -0.34 11.94 5.51
N ASP A 25 -1.65 12.18 5.53
CA ASP A 25 -2.25 13.51 5.39
C ASP A 25 -1.82 14.50 6.48
N LEU A 26 -1.50 13.98 7.68
CA LEU A 26 -0.96 14.76 8.80
C LEU A 26 0.58 14.87 8.78
N GLY A 27 1.25 14.33 7.76
CA GLY A 27 2.71 14.27 7.64
C GLY A 27 3.37 13.21 8.54
N HIS A 28 2.59 12.34 9.19
CA HIS A 28 3.11 11.28 10.07
C HIS A 28 3.49 10.02 9.28
N LEU A 29 4.39 10.17 8.31
CA LEU A 29 4.72 9.11 7.33
C LEU A 29 5.29 7.83 7.97
N ASP A 30 6.17 7.94 8.97
CA ASP A 30 6.68 6.75 9.69
C ASP A 30 5.57 5.97 10.40
N GLN A 31 4.56 6.68 10.92
CA GLN A 31 3.41 6.03 11.56
C GLN A 31 2.48 5.41 10.53
N ALA A 32 2.29 6.04 9.38
CA ALA A 32 1.54 5.47 8.27
C ALA A 32 2.19 4.15 7.81
N LEU A 33 3.52 4.16 7.64
CA LEU A 33 4.27 2.97 7.27
C LEU A 33 4.13 1.87 8.32
N ALA A 34 4.25 2.20 9.62
CA ALA A 34 4.10 1.23 10.70
C ALA A 34 2.72 0.54 10.72
N VAL A 35 1.65 1.25 10.36
CA VAL A 35 0.29 0.68 10.21
C VAL A 35 0.23 -0.31 9.05
N LEU A 36 0.83 0.04 7.90
CA LEU A 36 0.81 -0.79 6.70
C LEU A 36 1.74 -2.02 6.83
N SER A 37 2.85 -1.90 7.56
CA SER A 37 3.84 -2.96 7.78
C SER A 37 3.41 -4.05 8.77
N ASN A 38 2.29 -3.88 9.48
CA ASN A 38 1.88 -4.82 10.54
C ASN A 38 0.42 -5.29 10.42
N PRO A 39 0.17 -6.54 9.95
CA PRO A 39 1.15 -7.45 9.37
C PRO A 39 1.74 -6.92 8.05
N PRO A 40 2.92 -7.38 7.61
CA PRO A 40 3.48 -6.92 6.34
C PRO A 40 2.56 -7.34 5.17
N PRO A 41 2.46 -6.53 4.09
CA PRO A 41 1.71 -6.94 2.91
C PRO A 41 2.26 -8.25 2.35
N ASP A 42 1.37 -9.16 1.95
CA ASP A 42 1.76 -10.42 1.32
C ASP A 42 1.98 -10.21 -0.19
N PRO A 43 3.21 -10.34 -0.70
CA PRO A 43 3.51 -10.09 -2.10
C PRO A 43 2.92 -11.13 -3.08
N ALA A 44 2.39 -12.25 -2.57
CA ALA A 44 1.75 -13.27 -3.42
C ALA A 44 0.24 -13.05 -3.59
N ARG A 45 -0.37 -12.15 -2.79
CA ARG A 45 -1.81 -11.86 -2.89
C ARG A 45 -2.10 -11.01 -4.12
N THR A 46 -3.26 -11.27 -4.71
CA THR A 46 -3.79 -10.56 -5.88
C THR A 46 -5.20 -10.07 -5.61
N GLY A 47 -5.72 -9.22 -6.48
CA GLY A 47 -7.04 -8.60 -6.37
C GLY A 47 -6.98 -7.17 -5.84
N SER A 48 -8.08 -6.45 -6.06
CA SER A 48 -8.20 -5.01 -5.84
C SER A 48 -7.74 -4.53 -4.45
N THR A 49 -8.06 -5.24 -3.36
CA THR A 49 -7.65 -4.85 -2.00
C THR A 49 -6.15 -5.03 -1.78
N ALA A 50 -5.58 -6.14 -2.25
CA ALA A 50 -4.15 -6.41 -2.16
C ALA A 50 -3.33 -5.39 -2.98
N ALA A 51 -3.79 -5.08 -4.20
CA ALA A 51 -3.20 -4.06 -5.05
C ALA A 51 -3.15 -2.69 -4.36
N ARG A 52 -4.28 -2.22 -3.79
CA ARG A 52 -4.37 -0.95 -3.07
C ARG A 52 -3.52 -0.92 -1.79
N LEU A 53 -3.46 -2.03 -1.04
CA LEU A 53 -2.60 -2.12 0.14
C LEU A 53 -1.11 -1.98 -0.23
N MET A 54 -0.67 -2.70 -1.26
CA MET A 54 0.71 -2.61 -1.75
C MET A 54 1.01 -1.25 -2.36
N TYR A 55 0.05 -0.63 -3.03
CA TYR A 55 0.15 0.73 -3.55
C TYR A 55 0.39 1.74 -2.43
N ALA A 56 -0.48 1.75 -1.41
CA ALA A 56 -0.36 2.66 -0.27
C ALA A 56 0.99 2.47 0.47
N TYR A 57 1.46 1.23 0.55
CA TYR A 57 2.77 0.91 1.10
C TYR A 57 3.91 1.50 0.26
N ALA A 58 3.87 1.31 -1.06
CA ALA A 58 4.84 1.85 -1.99
C ALA A 58 4.90 3.38 -1.97
N ASP A 59 3.73 4.03 -1.97
CA ASP A 59 3.62 5.48 -1.96
C ASP A 59 4.13 6.09 -0.65
N THR A 60 3.82 5.45 0.49
CA THR A 60 4.38 5.86 1.79
C THR A 60 5.90 5.71 1.83
N LEU A 61 6.45 4.63 1.27
CA LEU A 61 7.90 4.47 1.13
C LEU A 61 8.51 5.56 0.25
N LEU A 62 7.85 5.90 -0.86
CA LEU A 62 8.33 6.95 -1.75
C LEU A 62 8.34 8.32 -1.06
N ALA A 63 7.29 8.65 -0.30
CA ALA A 63 7.20 9.88 0.48
C ALA A 63 8.27 9.97 1.59
N LEU A 64 8.83 8.83 2.00
CA LEU A 64 9.96 8.72 2.93
C LEU A 64 11.33 8.67 2.22
N ASP A 65 11.40 9.02 0.95
CA ASP A 65 12.60 8.95 0.09
C ASP A 65 13.22 7.53 -0.03
N ARG A 66 12.43 6.47 0.22
CA ARG A 66 12.85 5.07 0.06
C ARG A 66 12.54 4.55 -1.35
N THR A 67 12.98 5.30 -2.37
CA THR A 67 12.58 5.13 -3.78
C THR A 67 12.80 3.73 -4.33
N ALA A 68 13.92 3.08 -4.00
CA ALA A 68 14.19 1.73 -4.47
C ALA A 68 13.13 0.74 -3.98
N GLU A 69 12.82 0.77 -2.68
CA GLU A 69 11.80 -0.09 -2.08
C GLU A 69 10.40 0.24 -2.58
N ALA A 70 10.09 1.53 -2.73
CA ALA A 70 8.85 1.99 -3.33
C ALA A 70 8.65 1.39 -4.72
N LEU A 71 9.65 1.47 -5.60
CA LEU A 71 9.61 0.86 -6.94
C LEU A 71 9.29 -0.64 -6.88
N GLN A 72 9.93 -1.39 -5.98
CA GLN A 72 9.67 -2.82 -5.83
C GLN A 72 8.23 -3.12 -5.39
N TRP A 73 7.64 -2.26 -4.56
CA TRP A 73 6.25 -2.42 -4.14
C TRP A 73 5.24 -1.91 -5.16
N PHE A 74 5.55 -0.90 -5.96
CA PHE A 74 4.73 -0.52 -7.11
C PHE A 74 4.68 -1.66 -8.14
N ILE A 75 5.80 -2.34 -8.43
CA ILE A 75 5.81 -3.54 -9.29
C ILE A 75 4.88 -4.63 -8.75
N ARG A 76 4.88 -4.86 -7.43
CA ARG A 76 4.00 -5.84 -6.80
C ARG A 76 2.53 -5.42 -6.82
N SER A 77 2.27 -4.14 -6.60
CA SER A 77 0.93 -3.56 -6.70
C SER A 77 0.37 -3.75 -8.11
N ALA A 78 1.14 -3.40 -9.14
CA ALA A 78 0.77 -3.63 -10.55
C ALA A 78 0.49 -5.12 -10.84
N ALA A 79 1.36 -6.02 -10.37
CA ALA A 79 1.16 -7.46 -10.57
C ALA A 79 -0.09 -8.01 -9.84
N ALA A 80 -0.48 -7.40 -8.72
CA ALA A 80 -1.66 -7.78 -7.96
C ALA A 80 -2.97 -7.19 -8.54
N ASP A 81 -2.87 -6.13 -9.34
CA ASP A 81 -3.98 -5.31 -9.82
C ASP A 81 -4.66 -5.88 -11.07
N LEU A 82 -5.36 -7.00 -10.89
CA LEU A 82 -6.02 -7.70 -11.99
C LEU A 82 -7.18 -6.91 -12.63
N ASP A 83 -7.71 -5.92 -11.91
CA ASP A 83 -8.88 -5.13 -12.30
C ASP A 83 -8.51 -3.71 -12.74
N GLY A 84 -7.23 -3.31 -12.65
CA GLY A 84 -6.73 -1.99 -13.02
C GLY A 84 -7.26 -0.86 -12.14
N VAL A 85 -7.37 -1.08 -10.82
CA VAL A 85 -7.89 -0.10 -9.85
C VAL A 85 -6.83 0.89 -9.34
N THR A 86 -5.58 0.72 -9.73
CA THR A 86 -4.43 1.58 -9.39
C THR A 86 -3.68 2.00 -10.66
N ASP A 87 -2.88 3.06 -10.53
CA ASP A 87 -1.94 3.53 -11.55
C ASP A 87 -0.51 2.98 -11.32
N ALA A 88 -0.37 1.84 -10.64
CA ALA A 88 0.93 1.32 -10.23
C ALA A 88 1.92 1.11 -11.39
N GLU A 89 1.44 0.70 -12.57
CA GLU A 89 2.27 0.56 -13.78
C GLU A 89 2.88 1.89 -14.22
N ASP A 90 2.10 2.97 -14.19
CA ASP A 90 2.57 4.31 -14.51
C ASP A 90 3.63 4.77 -13.49
N ARG A 91 3.39 4.50 -12.21
CA ARG A 91 4.37 4.79 -11.13
C ARG A 91 5.69 4.04 -11.33
N VAL A 92 5.67 2.80 -11.82
CA VAL A 92 6.89 2.06 -12.19
C VAL A 92 7.63 2.76 -13.34
N GLY A 93 6.90 3.20 -14.37
CA GLY A 93 7.45 3.97 -15.48
C GLY A 93 8.17 5.24 -15.01
N ASP A 94 7.53 6.03 -14.15
CA ASP A 94 8.08 7.28 -13.62
C ASP A 94 9.37 7.09 -12.81
N LEU A 95 9.50 5.95 -12.12
CA LEU A 95 10.63 5.66 -11.24
C LEU A 95 11.77 4.89 -11.92
N THR A 96 11.60 4.49 -13.18
CA THR A 96 12.63 3.78 -13.95
C THR A 96 13.28 4.73 -14.96
N PRO A 97 14.61 4.91 -14.93
CA PRO A 97 15.31 5.71 -15.93
C PRO A 97 15.13 5.11 -17.33
N THR A 98 14.83 5.96 -18.31
CA THR A 98 14.77 5.58 -19.74
C THR A 98 16.16 5.32 -20.32
#